data_AF-A0A1Q8QUX0-F1
#
_entry.id   AF-A0A1Q8QUX0-F1
#
_cell.length_a   1.000
_cell.length_b   1.000
_cell.length_c   1.000
_cell.angle_alpha   90.00
_cell.angle_beta   90.00
_cell.angle_gamma   90.00
#
_symmetry.space_group_name_H-M   'P 1'
#
loop_
_entity.id
_entity.type
_entity.pdbx_description
1 polymer ?
#
loop_
_entity_poly.entity_id
_entity_poly.type
_entity_poly.pdbx_seq_one_letter_code
_entity_poly.pdbx_strand_id
1 'polypeptide(L)'
;MDNPCGTTKANVFEHTEVNGIPIYFGAGVNPVNSPAQFFVAWGKGALSGGLIHTFNSESSEQGFLWFIDEDQAEAKYANLQRILIGGLGN
;
A
#
# COMPACT_ATOMS: atom_id res chain seq x y z
N MET A 1 17.37 -20.09 -7.67
CA MET A 1 17.91 -18.89 -7.01
C MET A 1 16.96 -17.77 -7.37
N ASP A 2 15.90 -17.62 -6.59
CA ASP A 2 14.86 -16.63 -6.85
C ASP A 2 15.35 -15.31 -6.25
N ASN A 3 15.89 -14.44 -7.09
CA ASN A 3 16.07 -13.05 -6.71
C ASN A 3 14.64 -12.50 -6.59
N PRO A 4 14.10 -12.10 -5.42
CA PRO A 4 12.76 -11.52 -5.38
C PRO A 4 12.86 -10.10 -5.93
N CYS A 5 13.10 -10.01 -7.24
CA CYS A 5 13.06 -8.81 -8.04
C CYS A 5 11.60 -8.34 -7.98
N GLY A 6 11.28 -7.51 -6.99
CA GLY A 6 9.89 -7.16 -6.77
C GLY A 6 9.49 -6.77 -5.36
N THR A 7 10.40 -6.70 -4.37
CA THR A 7 10.08 -6.16 -3.04
C THR A 7 11.11 -5.14 -2.57
N THR A 8 10.67 -4.18 -1.74
CA THR A 8 11.53 -3.16 -1.12
C THR A 8 11.08 -2.90 0.32
N LYS A 9 11.93 -2.24 1.10
CA LYS A 9 11.62 -1.87 2.48
C LYS A 9 10.52 -0.81 2.51
N ALA A 10 9.44 -1.12 3.20
CA ALA A 10 8.34 -0.19 3.44
C ALA A 10 8.68 0.71 4.64
N ASN A 11 8.65 2.02 4.43
CA ASN A 11 8.67 3.00 5.51
C ASN A 11 7.24 3.50 5.73
N VAL A 12 6.52 2.85 6.65
CA VAL A 12 5.14 3.19 6.97
C VAL A 12 5.11 4.49 7.78
N PHE A 13 4.39 5.49 7.29
CA PHE A 13 4.15 6.75 7.98
C PHE A 13 2.89 6.65 8.84
N GLU A 14 1.82 6.10 8.26
CA GLU A 14 0.56 5.93 8.93
C GLU A 14 -0.02 4.53 8.66
N HIS A 15 -0.72 3.99 9.65
CA HIS A 15 -1.44 2.75 9.51
C HIS A 15 -2.77 2.83 10.24
N THR A 16 -3.78 2.19 9.68
CA THR A 16 -5.08 2.03 10.30
C THR A 16 -5.61 0.62 10.03
N GLU A 17 -6.64 0.22 10.75
CA GLU A 17 -7.38 -1.00 10.47
C GLU A 17 -8.87 -0.67 10.36
N VAL A 18 -9.46 -1.01 9.22
CA VAL A 18 -10.89 -0.78 8.95
C VAL A 18 -11.54 -2.14 8.70
N ASN A 19 -12.52 -2.51 9.51
CA ASN A 19 -13.22 -3.80 9.39
C ASN A 19 -12.29 -5.03 9.36
N GLY A 20 -11.17 -4.99 10.10
CA GLY A 20 -10.17 -6.06 10.14
C GLY A 20 -9.25 -6.12 8.91
N ILE A 21 -9.33 -5.13 8.01
CA ILE A 21 -8.43 -4.94 6.88
C ILE A 21 -7.44 -3.83 7.27
N PRO A 22 -6.15 -4.15 7.45
CA PRO A 22 -5.16 -3.13 7.71
C PRO A 22 -4.90 -2.33 6.43
N ILE A 23 -4.69 -1.02 6.58
CA ILE A 23 -4.34 -0.08 5.51
C ILE A 23 -3.08 0.65 5.97
N TYR A 24 -2.10 0.76 5.09
CA TYR A 24 -0.79 1.33 5.33
C TYR A 24 -0.54 2.42 4.30
N PHE A 25 -0.07 3.56 4.79
CA PHE A 25 0.46 4.65 3.98
C PHE A 25 1.93 4.85 4.33
N GLY A 26 2.77 4.98 3.32
CA GLY A 26 4.20 5.11 3.54
C GLY A 26 4.97 5.48 2.30
N ALA A 27 6.30 5.40 2.40
CA ALA A 27 7.20 5.53 1.27
C ALA A 27 8.19 4.36 1.20
N GLY A 28 8.72 4.12 0.01
CA GLY A 28 9.75 3.13 -0.22
C GLY A 28 10.61 3.50 -1.42
N VAL A 29 11.76 2.86 -1.53
CA VAL A 29 12.64 3.04 -2.69
C VAL A 29 12.33 1.94 -3.68
N ASN A 30 11.68 2.26 -4.80
CA ASN A 30 11.46 1.31 -5.89
C ASN A 30 12.73 1.23 -6.75
N PRO A 31 13.52 0.14 -6.68
CA PRO A 31 14.81 0.04 -7.36
C PRO A 31 14.69 -0.01 -8.89
N VAL A 32 13.50 -0.29 -9.43
CA VAL A 32 13.29 -0.42 -10.87
C VAL A 32 13.10 0.94 -11.55
N ASN A 33 12.55 1.94 -10.85
CA ASN A 33 12.12 3.19 -11.49
C ASN A 33 12.78 4.48 -10.98
N SER A 34 13.45 4.49 -9.81
CA SER A 34 13.91 5.75 -9.17
C SER A 34 12.74 6.73 -8.89
N PRO A 35 12.89 7.84 -8.14
CA PRO A 35 13.39 7.99 -6.77
C PRO A 35 12.42 7.35 -5.73
N ALA A 36 12.50 7.75 -4.44
CA ALA A 36 11.56 7.30 -3.41
C ALA A 36 10.12 7.60 -3.84
N GLN A 37 9.26 6.59 -3.75
CA GLN A 37 7.85 6.68 -4.12
C GLN A 37 7.00 6.42 -2.89
N PHE A 38 5.85 7.07 -2.84
CA PHE A 38 4.82 6.83 -1.86
C PHE A 38 4.07 5.56 -2.22
N PHE A 39 3.52 4.88 -1.22
CA PHE A 39 2.69 3.72 -1.43
C PHE A 39 1.47 3.74 -0.51
N VAL A 40 0.43 3.08 -1.00
CA VAL A 40 -0.72 2.70 -0.20
C VAL A 40 -0.91 1.20 -0.33
N ALA A 41 -0.94 0.50 0.79
CA ALA A 41 -1.08 -0.95 0.85
C ALA A 41 -2.21 -1.34 1.79
N TRP A 42 -3.03 -2.33 1.44
CA TRP A 42 -4.12 -2.80 2.29
C TRP A 42 -4.26 -4.31 2.27
N GLY A 43 -4.78 -4.88 3.35
CA GLY A 43 -4.96 -6.33 3.52
C GLY A 43 -3.82 -7.01 4.30
N LYS A 44 -4.12 -8.19 4.84
CA LYS A 44 -3.21 -8.93 5.75
C LYS A 44 -1.90 -9.38 5.11
N GLY A 45 -1.83 -9.46 3.78
CA GLY A 45 -0.63 -9.85 3.03
C GLY A 45 0.12 -8.68 2.38
N ALA A 46 -0.32 -7.43 2.58
CA ALA A 46 0.19 -6.29 1.82
C ALA A 46 1.62 -5.90 2.19
N LEU A 47 1.98 -6.08 3.46
CA LEU A 47 3.34 -5.93 3.98
C LEU A 47 3.80 -7.26 4.57
N SER A 48 4.77 -7.90 3.92
CA SER A 48 5.35 -9.16 4.39
C SER A 48 6.66 -8.86 5.12
N GLY A 49 6.64 -8.88 6.45
CA GLY A 49 7.83 -8.59 7.27
C GLY A 49 8.40 -7.18 7.09
N GLY A 50 7.55 -6.19 6.80
CA GLY A 50 7.97 -4.81 6.51
C GLY A 50 8.52 -4.61 5.09
N LEU A 51 8.36 -5.61 4.21
CA LEU A 51 8.63 -5.50 2.79
C LEU A 51 7.32 -5.32 2.02
N ILE A 52 7.36 -4.45 1.02
CA ILE A 52 6.27 -4.19 0.09
C ILE A 52 6.70 -4.56 -1.32
N HIS A 53 5.77 -5.07 -2.11
CA HIS A 53 6.02 -5.36 -3.52
C HIS A 53 6.17 -4.07 -4.34
N THR A 54 7.11 -4.02 -5.29
CA THR A 54 7.46 -2.83 -6.09
C THR A 54 6.65 -2.68 -7.38
N PHE A 55 5.64 -3.52 -7.58
CA PHE A 55 4.66 -3.43 -8.66
C PHE A 55 3.31 -2.97 -8.10
N ASN A 56 2.36 -2.61 -8.95
CA ASN A 56 1.00 -2.27 -8.52
C ASN A 56 0.11 -3.50 -8.57
N SER A 57 -0.66 -3.72 -7.50
CA SER A 57 -1.68 -4.77 -7.42
C SER A 57 -2.88 -4.22 -6.67
N GLU A 58 -4.07 -4.31 -7.27
CA GLU A 58 -5.32 -3.86 -6.66
C GLU A 58 -6.31 -5.02 -6.64
N SER A 59 -6.84 -5.33 -5.47
CA SER A 59 -7.97 -6.25 -5.29
C SER A 59 -8.83 -5.78 -4.10
N SER A 60 -10.05 -6.29 -4.02
CA SER A 60 -11.04 -5.85 -3.01
C SER A 60 -10.58 -6.10 -1.57
N GLU A 61 -9.84 -7.19 -1.33
CA GLU A 61 -9.42 -7.61 0.01
C GLU A 61 -7.96 -7.22 0.34
N GLN A 62 -7.12 -7.08 -0.68
CA GLN A 62 -5.73 -6.69 -0.52
C GLN A 62 -5.17 -6.00 -1.77
N GLY A 63 -4.14 -5.20 -1.58
CA GLY A 63 -3.41 -4.57 -2.68
C GLY A 63 -2.31 -3.66 -2.19
N PHE A 64 -1.52 -3.18 -3.14
CA PHE A 64 -0.47 -2.20 -2.94
C PHE A 64 -0.30 -1.39 -4.22
N LEU A 65 -0.30 -0.07 -4.07
CA LEU A 65 -0.22 0.89 -5.15
C LEU A 65 0.89 1.88 -4.85
N TRP A 66 1.69 2.18 -5.86
CA TRP A 66 2.78 3.16 -5.80
C TRP A 66 2.39 4.44 -6.51
N PHE A 67 2.83 5.54 -5.93
CA PHE A 67 2.59 6.89 -6.39
C PHE A 67 3.89 7.69 -6.32
N ILE A 68 4.10 8.55 -7.31
CA ILE A 68 5.23 9.48 -7.33
C ILE A 68 4.94 10.67 -6.40
N ASP A 69 3.66 10.99 -6.22
CA ASP A 69 3.16 12.17 -5.53
C ASP A 69 2.49 11.78 -4.20
N GLU A 70 2.81 12.53 -3.14
CA GLU A 70 2.32 12.27 -1.79
C GLU A 70 0.81 12.49 -1.68
N ASP A 71 0.31 13.61 -2.22
CA ASP A 71 -1.11 13.96 -2.21
C ASP A 71 -1.96 12.89 -2.91
N GLN A 72 -1.50 12.33 -4.03
CA GLN A 72 -2.21 11.22 -4.69
C GLN A 72 -2.27 9.96 -3.83
N ALA A 73 -1.19 9.62 -3.13
CA ALA A 73 -1.16 8.48 -2.22
C ALA A 73 -2.05 8.72 -0.99
N GLU A 74 -1.98 9.89 -0.37
CA GLU A 74 -2.81 10.26 0.77
C GLU A 74 -4.31 10.25 0.39
N ALA A 75 -4.66 10.82 -0.76
CA ALA A 75 -6.03 10.79 -1.27
C ALA A 75 -6.54 9.36 -1.47
N LYS A 76 -5.70 8.45 -1.98
CA LYS A 76 -6.07 7.03 -2.14
C LYS A 76 -6.20 6.33 -0.79
N TYR A 77 -5.33 6.62 0.18
CA TYR A 77 -5.42 6.08 1.53
C TYR A 77 -6.73 6.50 2.22
N ALA A 78 -7.05 7.79 2.19
CA ALA A 78 -8.32 8.33 2.70
C ALA A 78 -9.53 7.75 1.98
N ASN A 79 -9.43 7.56 0.66
CA ASN A 79 -10.49 6.94 -0.14
C ASN A 79 -10.71 5.47 0.26
N LEU A 80 -9.66 4.67 0.45
CA LEU A 80 -9.75 3.28 0.90
C LEU A 80 -10.36 3.18 2.29
N GLN A 81 -9.96 4.07 3.22
CA GLN A 81 -10.61 4.15 4.53
C GLN A 81 -12.11 4.35 4.38
N ARG A 82 -12.54 5.31 3.55
CA ARG A 82 -13.97 5.57 3.32
C ARG A 82 -14.71 4.43 2.64
N ILE A 83 -14.12 3.79 1.63
CA ILE A 83 -14.71 2.64 0.94
C ILE A 83 -14.90 1.48 1.91
N LEU A 84 -13.87 1.18 2.71
CA LEU A 84 -13.91 0.08 3.64
C LEU A 84 -14.84 0.36 4.83
N ILE A 85 -14.98 1.62 5.26
CA ILE A 85 -15.97 2.05 6.28
C ILE A 85 -17.41 2.00 5.70
N GLY A 86 -17.59 2.50 4.48
CA GLY A 86 -18.91 2.69 3.84
C GLY A 86 -19.45 1.47 3.10
N GLY A 87 -18.65 0.42 2.88
CA GLY A 87 -19.05 -0.82 2.21
C GLY A 87 -20.07 -1.68 2.97
N LEU A 88 -20.47 -1.29 4.18
CA LEU A 88 -21.54 -1.92 4.97
C LEU A 88 -22.93 -1.26 4.79
N GLY A 89 -23.09 -0.42 3.76
CA GLY A 89 -24.34 0.28 3.50
C GLY A 89 -24.80 0.19 2.05
N ASN A 90 -25.21 -1.01 1.60
CA ASN A 90 -26.31 -1.20 0.64
C ASN A 90 -26.93 -2.57 0.87
#